data_AF-A0A2S8UAQ3-F1
#
_entry.id   AF-A0A2S8UAQ3-F1
#
_cell.length_a   1.000
_cell.length_b   1.000
_cell.length_c   1.000
_cell.angle_alpha   90.00
_cell.angle_beta   90.00
_cell.angle_gamma   90.00
#
_symmetry.space_group_name_H-M   'P 1'
#
loop_
_entity.id
_entity.type
_entity.pdbx_description
1 polymer ?
#
loop_
_entity_poly.entity_id
_entity_poly.type
_entity_poly.pdbx_seq_one_letter_code
_entity_poly.pdbx_strand_id
1 'polypeptide(L)'
;MLHRDSIDLLVTAAIAALSNDDELTTHHERLVTSADTLGQILTDAALAASAEPYKWQPVAELLTPTLVDELILQLERTRLAYIDACSKAGDWAHSPAHRYIDQLGTSIRARLDRGTTDPNQMILTSSELEETDPDWRRPTIHAHHDLTDSQEDDHGQP
;
A
#
# COMPACT_ATOMS: atom_id res chain seq x y z
N MET A 1 6.54 5.65 -10.48
CA MET A 1 6.89 6.75 -9.56
C MET A 1 5.77 6.84 -8.54
N LEU A 2 6.06 6.71 -7.25
CA LEU A 2 5.07 6.89 -6.19
C LEU A 2 4.63 8.37 -6.15
N HIS A 3 3.33 8.62 -6.05
CA HIS A 3 2.79 9.98 -5.97
C HIS A 3 2.81 10.46 -4.51
N ARG A 4 3.00 11.77 -4.31
CA ARG A 4 2.96 12.38 -2.97
C ARG A 4 1.66 12.07 -2.24
N ASP A 5 0.53 12.11 -2.95
CA ASP A 5 -0.78 11.78 -2.38
C ASP A 5 -0.86 10.35 -1.82
N SER A 6 -0.11 9.40 -2.39
CA SER A 6 -0.02 8.04 -1.86
C SER A 6 0.72 8.01 -0.52
N ILE A 7 1.75 8.84 -0.36
CA ILE A 7 2.46 9.00 0.91
C ILE A 7 1.58 9.72 1.92
N ASP A 8 0.92 10.81 1.54
CA ASP A 8 -0.03 11.53 2.40
C ASP A 8 -1.15 10.59 2.90
N LEU A 9 -1.70 9.74 2.04
CA LEU A 9 -2.70 8.74 2.41
C LEU A 9 -2.17 7.74 3.45
N LEU A 10 -0.97 7.21 3.25
CA LEU A 10 -0.35 6.25 4.18
C LEU A 10 0.01 6.89 5.52
N VAL A 11 0.53 8.12 5.50
CA VAL A 11 0.86 8.89 6.71
C VAL A 11 -0.41 9.21 7.48
N THR A 12 -1.45 9.73 6.83
CA THR A 12 -2.72 10.03 7.51
C THR A 12 -3.34 8.78 8.12
N ALA A 13 -3.30 7.64 7.42
CA ALA A 13 -3.79 6.38 7.96
C ALA A 13 -2.97 5.90 9.16
N ALA A 14 -1.64 6.01 9.12
CA ALA A 14 -0.77 5.66 10.23
C ALA A 14 -1.05 6.54 11.45
N ILE A 15 -1.18 7.86 11.28
CA ILE A 15 -1.54 8.77 12.36
C ILE A 15 -2.92 8.45 12.93
N ALA A 16 -3.92 8.23 12.09
CA ALA A 16 -5.27 7.87 12.55
C ALA A 16 -5.31 6.51 13.28
N ALA A 17 -4.46 5.55 12.89
CA ALA A 17 -4.39 4.24 13.52
C ALA A 17 -3.56 4.22 14.81
N LEU A 18 -2.57 5.12 14.95
CA LEU A 18 -1.62 5.14 16.05
C LEU A 18 -1.95 6.19 17.12
N SER A 19 -2.70 7.23 16.78
CA SER A 19 -3.10 8.27 17.73
C SER A 19 -4.40 7.90 18.46
N ASN A 20 -4.41 8.11 19.77
CA ASN A 20 -5.65 8.12 20.55
C ASN A 20 -6.38 9.45 20.33
N ASP A 21 -7.72 9.49 20.50
CA ASP A 21 -8.55 10.69 20.30
C ASP A 21 -8.03 11.93 21.05
N ASP A 22 -7.39 11.73 22.20
CA ASP A 22 -6.82 12.78 23.05
C ASP A 22 -5.54 13.42 22.45
N GLU A 23 -4.77 12.65 21.65
CA GLU A 23 -3.60 13.15 20.93
C GLU A 23 -3.99 13.96 19.69
N LEU A 24 -5.04 13.51 18.97
CA LEU A 24 -5.59 14.20 17.81
C LEU A 24 -6.15 15.58 18.16
N THR A 25 -6.64 15.75 19.40
CA THR A 25 -7.34 16.97 19.84
C THR A 25 -6.48 17.91 20.68
N THR A 26 -5.48 17.40 21.40
CA THR A 26 -4.72 18.20 22.39
C THR A 26 -3.27 18.44 21.97
N HIS A 27 -2.71 17.64 21.05
CA HIS A 27 -1.28 17.64 20.74
C HIS A 27 -0.95 17.81 19.25
N HIS A 28 -1.68 18.72 18.59
CA HIS A 28 -1.57 19.00 17.15
C HIS A 28 -0.14 19.20 16.64
N GLU A 29 0.71 19.98 17.31
CA GLU A 29 2.09 20.23 16.86
C GLU A 29 2.95 18.96 16.86
N ARG A 30 2.79 18.11 17.88
CA ARG A 30 3.50 16.83 17.98
C ARG A 30 3.00 15.86 16.91
N LEU A 31 1.71 15.87 16.62
CA LEU A 31 1.11 15.06 15.57
C LEU A 31 1.63 15.45 14.19
N VAL A 32 1.63 16.75 13.87
CA VAL A 32 2.18 17.25 12.60
C VAL A 32 3.66 16.90 12.46
N THR A 33 4.46 17.10 13.51
CA THR A 33 5.90 16.74 13.50
C THR A 33 6.10 15.23 13.26
N SER A 34 5.26 14.40 13.87
CA SER A 34 5.31 12.94 13.70
C SER A 34 4.93 12.54 12.28
N ALA A 35 3.90 13.19 11.72
CA ALA A 35 3.44 12.96 10.36
C ALA A 35 4.50 13.38 9.31
N ASP A 36 5.12 14.56 9.49
CA ASP A 36 6.21 15.03 8.63
C ASP A 36 7.40 14.07 8.68
N THR A 37 7.76 13.59 9.88
CA THR A 37 8.86 12.63 10.06
C THR A 37 8.55 11.30 9.36
N LEU A 38 7.34 10.77 9.54
CA LEU A 38 6.88 9.55 8.88
C LEU A 38 6.90 9.70 7.36
N GLY A 39 6.34 10.79 6.84
CA GLY A 39 6.29 11.03 5.40
C GLY A 39 7.66 11.27 4.78
N GLN A 40 8.61 11.87 5.50
CA GLN A 40 10.00 11.96 5.07
C GLN A 40 10.63 10.58 4.95
N ILE A 41 10.47 9.72 5.96
CA ILE A 41 10.97 8.34 5.94
C ILE A 41 10.42 7.57 4.73
N LEU A 42 9.14 7.76 4.40
CA LEU A 42 8.54 7.12 3.24
C LEU A 42 9.03 7.73 1.91
N THR A 43 9.17 9.05 1.84
CA THR A 43 9.69 9.75 0.65
C THR A 43 11.12 9.30 0.32
N ASP A 44 11.97 9.21 1.35
CA ASP A 44 13.36 8.79 1.23
C ASP A 44 13.47 7.33 0.75
N ALA A 45 12.67 6.43 1.33
CA ALA A 45 12.65 5.02 0.95
C ALA A 45 12.10 4.80 -0.47
N ALA A 46 11.16 5.64 -0.92
CA ALA A 46 10.66 5.63 -2.29
C ALA A 46 11.68 6.18 -3.31
N LEU A 47 12.86 6.65 -2.87
CA LEU A 47 13.85 7.37 -3.68
C LEU A 47 13.21 8.51 -4.49
N ALA A 48 12.16 9.11 -3.95
CA ALA A 48 11.48 10.23 -4.57
C ALA A 48 12.35 11.47 -4.34
N ALA A 49 13.15 11.85 -5.34
CA ALA A 49 14.01 13.01 -5.26
C ALA A 49 13.16 14.28 -5.05
N SER A 50 13.19 14.85 -3.84
CA SER A 50 12.64 16.17 -3.51
C SER A 50 13.72 17.01 -2.84
N ALA A 51 13.92 18.23 -3.34
CA ALA A 51 14.80 19.21 -2.70
C ALA A 51 14.16 19.84 -1.45
N GLU A 52 12.84 19.75 -1.32
CA GLU A 52 12.11 20.25 -0.16
C GLU A 52 11.82 19.11 0.82
N PRO A 53 11.92 19.38 2.13
CA PRO A 53 11.43 18.48 3.16
C PRO A 53 9.96 18.13 2.91
N TYR A 54 9.61 16.88 3.17
CA TYR A 54 8.23 16.45 3.13
C TYR A 54 7.39 17.30 4.09
N LYS A 55 6.21 17.71 3.62
CA LYS A 55 5.21 18.42 4.41
C LYS A 55 3.90 17.66 4.28
N TRP A 56 3.45 17.10 5.38
CA TRP A 56 2.24 16.31 5.43
C TRP A 56 1.03 17.15 5.01
N GLN A 57 0.19 16.56 4.15
CA GLN A 57 -1.14 17.06 3.84
C GLN A 57 -2.17 16.02 4.29
N PRO A 58 -2.98 16.30 5.32
CA PRO A 58 -3.96 15.33 5.80
C PRO A 58 -5.01 15.00 4.75
N VAL A 59 -5.31 13.71 4.58
CA VAL A 59 -6.44 13.22 3.78
C VAL A 59 -7.71 13.22 4.63
N ALA A 60 -8.63 14.14 4.34
CA ALA A 60 -9.80 14.42 5.19
C ALA A 60 -10.71 13.19 5.40
N GLU A 61 -10.86 12.36 4.37
CA GLU A 61 -11.68 11.15 4.39
C GLU A 61 -11.23 10.16 5.46
N LEU A 62 -9.92 10.11 5.75
CA LEU A 62 -9.33 9.25 6.77
C LEU A 62 -9.42 9.83 8.18
N LEU A 63 -9.76 11.11 8.33
CA LEU A 63 -9.94 11.77 9.63
C LEU A 63 -11.39 11.68 10.14
N THR A 64 -12.25 10.97 9.41
CA THR A 64 -13.62 10.72 9.84
C THR A 64 -13.69 9.45 10.71
N PRO A 65 -14.57 9.41 11.73
CA PRO A 65 -14.69 8.24 12.62
C PRO A 65 -15.19 6.98 11.89
N THR A 66 -15.89 7.15 10.77
CA THR A 66 -16.40 6.08 9.92
C THR A 66 -15.56 5.95 8.65
N LEU A 67 -14.51 5.15 8.73
CA LEU A 67 -13.81 4.64 7.55
C LEU A 67 -14.73 3.62 6.86
N VAL A 68 -15.16 3.91 5.63
CA VAL A 68 -15.92 2.97 4.80
C VAL A 68 -15.00 1.89 4.23
N ASP A 69 -15.51 0.68 4.02
CA ASP A 69 -14.71 -0.47 3.57
C ASP A 69 -13.94 -0.17 2.27
N GLU A 70 -14.54 0.54 1.32
CA GLU A 70 -13.88 0.96 0.07
C GLU A 70 -12.59 1.74 0.31
N LEU A 71 -12.56 2.60 1.33
CA LEU A 71 -11.39 3.40 1.67
C LEU A 71 -10.31 2.56 2.36
N ILE A 72 -10.70 1.56 3.15
CA ILE A 72 -9.77 0.59 3.74
C ILE A 72 -9.14 -0.28 2.64
N LEU A 73 -9.91 -0.72 1.65
CA LEU A 73 -9.40 -1.46 0.49
C LEU A 73 -8.45 -0.60 -0.37
N GLN A 74 -8.78 0.68 -0.57
CA GLN A 74 -7.89 1.61 -1.28
C GLN A 74 -6.58 1.83 -0.53
N LEU A 75 -6.64 1.94 0.80
CA LEU A 75 -5.47 2.08 1.64
C LEU A 75 -4.57 0.83 1.55
N GLU A 76 -5.15 -0.37 1.60
CA GLU A 76 -4.38 -1.61 1.45
C GLU A 76 -3.74 -1.74 0.06
N ARG A 77 -4.46 -1.40 -1.01
CA ARG A 77 -3.90 -1.35 -2.37
C ARG A 77 -2.74 -0.36 -2.46
N THR A 78 -2.87 0.81 -1.85
CA THR A 78 -1.83 1.84 -1.82
C THR A 78 -0.59 1.36 -1.07
N ARG A 79 -0.79 0.68 0.07
CA ARG A 79 0.27 0.06 0.87
C ARG A 79 1.04 -0.99 0.08
N LEU A 80 0.34 -1.90 -0.61
CA LEU A 80 0.97 -2.94 -1.42
C LEU A 80 1.72 -2.36 -2.62
N ALA A 81 1.17 -1.34 -3.29
CA ALA A 81 1.85 -0.64 -4.38
C ALA A 81 3.13 0.06 -3.89
N TYR A 82 3.10 0.62 -2.68
CA TYR A 82 4.27 1.21 -2.04
C TYR A 82 5.36 0.16 -1.76
N ILE A 83 4.99 -1.01 -1.23
CA ILE A 83 5.94 -2.13 -1.03
C ILE A 83 6.57 -2.57 -2.34
N ASP A 84 5.80 -2.76 -3.42
CA ASP A 84 6.36 -3.18 -4.71
C ASP A 84 7.38 -2.17 -5.26
N ALA A 85 7.09 -0.87 -5.10
CA ALA A 85 7.98 0.19 -5.54
C ALA A 85 9.29 0.21 -4.75
N CYS A 86 9.23 0.01 -3.43
CA CYS A 86 10.39 0.14 -2.55
C CYS A 86 11.20 -1.15 -2.38
N SER A 87 10.57 -2.33 -2.54
CA SER A 87 11.20 -3.65 -2.32
C SER A 87 12.38 -3.96 -3.23
N LYS A 88 12.52 -3.21 -4.33
CA LYS A 88 13.62 -3.32 -5.29
C LYS A 88 14.90 -2.63 -4.80
N ALA A 89 14.82 -1.82 -3.73
CA ALA A 89 15.97 -1.22 -3.06
C ALA A 89 16.62 -2.22 -2.08
N GLY A 90 17.95 -2.29 -2.07
CA GLY A 90 18.71 -3.35 -1.40
C GLY A 90 18.61 -3.42 0.12
N ASP A 91 18.17 -2.35 0.78
CA ASP A 91 18.04 -2.24 2.24
C ASP A 91 16.59 -2.20 2.74
N TRP A 92 15.60 -2.32 1.84
CA TRP A 92 14.17 -2.20 2.15
C TRP A 92 13.74 -3.00 3.38
N ALA A 93 14.10 -4.30 3.45
CA ALA A 93 13.67 -5.20 4.53
C ALA A 93 14.05 -4.72 5.95
N HIS A 94 15.16 -3.98 6.06
CA HIS A 94 15.66 -3.45 7.34
C HIS A 94 15.34 -1.95 7.51
N SER A 95 14.70 -1.32 6.54
CA SER A 95 14.41 0.10 6.54
C SER A 95 13.35 0.47 7.59
N PRO A 96 13.40 1.69 8.17
CA PRO A 96 12.34 2.20 9.02
C PRO A 96 10.98 2.23 8.29
N ALA A 97 10.98 2.56 6.99
CA ALA A 97 9.78 2.60 6.16
C ALA A 97 9.06 1.25 6.11
N HIS A 98 9.81 0.15 5.92
CA HIS A 98 9.23 -1.20 5.92
C HIS A 98 8.51 -1.51 7.25
N ARG A 99 9.15 -1.19 8.39
CA ARG A 99 8.54 -1.40 9.71
C ARG A 99 7.22 -0.63 9.89
N TYR A 100 7.17 0.64 9.48
CA TYR A 100 5.96 1.44 9.59
C TYR A 100 4.84 0.90 8.70
N ILE A 101 5.18 0.50 7.47
CA ILE A 101 4.22 -0.04 6.51
C ILE A 101 3.68 -1.40 6.94
N ASP A 102 4.49 -2.25 7.56
CA ASP A 102 4.03 -3.53 8.12
C ASP A 102 3.11 -3.33 9.33
N GLN A 103 3.44 -2.39 10.21
CA GLN A 103 2.58 -2.05 11.35
C GLN A 103 1.23 -1.51 10.88
N LEU A 104 1.24 -0.63 9.86
CA LEU A 104 0.02 -0.13 9.24
C LEU A 104 -0.80 -1.26 8.60
N GLY A 105 -0.16 -2.20 7.90
CA GLY A 105 -0.82 -3.37 7.33
C GLY A 105 -1.52 -4.23 8.39
N THR A 106 -0.89 -4.41 9.56
CA THR A 106 -1.50 -5.13 10.70
C THR A 106 -2.76 -4.43 11.19
N SER A 107 -2.73 -3.09 11.34
CA SER A 107 -3.88 -2.30 11.77
C SER A 107 -5.03 -2.30 10.74
N ILE A 108 -4.71 -2.24 9.45
CA ILE A 108 -5.68 -2.33 8.35
C ILE A 108 -6.40 -3.68 8.40
N ARG A 109 -5.65 -4.79 8.46
CA ARG A 109 -6.21 -6.14 8.52
C ARG A 109 -7.09 -6.34 9.75
N ALA A 110 -6.63 -5.92 10.93
CA ALA A 110 -7.43 -6.00 12.15
C ALA A 110 -8.75 -5.21 12.07
N ARG A 111 -8.86 -4.23 11.16
CA ARG A 111 -10.09 -3.48 10.92
C ARG A 111 -10.97 -4.13 9.85
N LEU A 112 -10.37 -4.68 8.79
CA LEU A 112 -11.07 -5.52 7.81
C LEU A 112 -11.70 -6.75 8.50
N ASP A 113 -10.94 -7.44 9.36
CA ASP A 113 -11.40 -8.63 10.09
C ASP A 113 -12.57 -8.34 11.05
N ARG A 114 -12.67 -7.11 11.58
CA ARG A 114 -13.79 -6.69 12.43
C ARG A 114 -15.05 -6.34 11.63
N GLY A 115 -14.92 -6.08 10.34
CA GLY A 115 -16.01 -5.69 9.45
C GLY A 115 -16.56 -6.83 8.59
N THR A 116 -15.75 -7.85 8.27
CA THR A 116 -16.17 -8.97 7.42
C THR A 116 -16.30 -10.28 8.18
N THR A 117 -17.51 -10.86 8.18
CA THR A 117 -17.73 -12.29 8.47
C THR A 117 -17.67 -13.16 7.22
N ASP A 118 -17.47 -12.55 6.05
CA ASP A 118 -17.31 -13.24 4.76
C ASP A 118 -15.82 -13.49 4.48
N PRO A 119 -15.36 -14.75 4.57
CA PRO A 119 -13.96 -15.10 4.28
C PRO A 119 -13.56 -14.78 2.82
N ASN A 120 -14.50 -14.54 1.90
CA ASN A 120 -14.20 -14.15 0.52
C ASN A 120 -13.90 -12.65 0.35
N GLN A 121 -14.10 -11.84 1.40
CA GLN A 121 -13.80 -10.40 1.37
C GLN A 121 -12.50 -10.04 2.13
N MET A 122 -11.83 -11.01 2.76
CA MET A 122 -10.49 -10.78 3.31
C MET A 122 -9.48 -10.57 2.17
N ILE A 123 -8.76 -9.44 2.21
CA ILE A 123 -7.55 -9.29 1.39
C ILE A 123 -6.45 -10.13 2.03
N LEU A 124 -5.99 -11.17 1.32
CA LEU A 124 -4.84 -11.97 1.70
C LEU A 124 -3.66 -11.60 0.81
N THR A 125 -2.49 -11.40 1.40
CA THR A 125 -1.22 -11.37 0.65
C THR A 125 -0.91 -12.75 0.10
N SER A 126 -0.02 -12.82 -0.88
CA SER A 126 0.39 -14.11 -1.46
C SER A 126 0.98 -15.08 -0.42
N SER A 127 1.73 -14.57 0.56
CA SER A 127 2.27 -15.40 1.64
C SER A 127 1.16 -15.92 2.56
N GLU A 128 0.16 -15.09 2.87
CA GLU A 128 -1.00 -15.50 3.67
C GLU A 128 -1.89 -16.50 2.92
N LEU A 129 -1.99 -16.40 1.58
CA LEU A 129 -2.67 -17.41 0.76
C LEU A 129 -1.94 -18.76 0.80
N GLU A 130 -0.61 -18.77 0.75
CA GLU A 130 0.18 -20.00 0.89
C GLU A 130 0.01 -20.65 2.27
N GLU A 131 -0.20 -19.85 3.32
CA GLU A 131 -0.45 -20.33 4.68
C GLU A 131 -1.89 -20.82 4.90
N THR A 132 -2.88 -20.18 4.28
CA THR A 132 -4.31 -20.45 4.50
C THR A 132 -4.89 -21.47 3.53
N ASP A 133 -4.35 -21.56 2.32
CA ASP A 133 -4.72 -22.54 1.29
C ASP A 133 -3.48 -23.31 0.83
N PRO A 134 -3.28 -24.55 1.34
CA PRO A 134 -2.10 -25.35 1.02
C PRO A 134 -2.03 -25.77 -0.46
N ASP A 135 -3.15 -25.74 -1.17
CA ASP A 135 -3.25 -26.05 -2.60
C ASP A 135 -3.02 -24.81 -3.48
N TRP A 136 -3.12 -23.61 -2.90
CA TRP A 136 -2.79 -22.38 -3.60
C TRP A 136 -1.31 -22.32 -3.94
N ARG A 137 -1.03 -21.97 -5.20
CA ARG A 137 0.32 -21.67 -5.68
C ARG A 137 0.27 -20.40 -6.49
N ARG A 138 1.22 -19.50 -6.27
CA ARG A 138 1.38 -18.30 -7.09
C ARG A 138 1.47 -18.73 -8.57
N PRO A 139 0.57 -18.25 -9.44
CA PRO A 139 0.66 -18.57 -10.86
C PRO A 139 2.00 -18.11 -11.39
N THR A 140 2.81 -19.05 -11.90
CA THR A 140 4.01 -18.69 -12.64
C THR A 140 3.52 -18.17 -13.98
N ILE A 141 3.66 -16.87 -14.23
CA ILE A 141 3.39 -16.32 -15.54
C ILE A 141 4.45 -16.91 -16.47
N HIS A 142 4.11 -18.01 -17.14
CA HIS A 142 4.84 -18.43 -18.32
C HIS A 142 4.65 -17.29 -19.32
N ALA A 143 5.72 -16.53 -19.58
CA ALA A 143 5.73 -15.54 -20.64
C ALA A 143 5.17 -16.23 -21.89
N HIS A 144 4.11 -15.65 -22.48
CA HIS A 144 3.60 -16.09 -23.77
C HIS A 144 4.74 -15.95 -24.79
N HIS A 145 5.49 -17.03 -24.98
CA HIS A 145 6.15 -17.30 -26.24
C HIS A 145 5.05 -17.68 -27.23
N ASP A 146 5.13 -17.16 -28.44
CA ASP A 146 4.18 -17.32 -29.56
C ASP A 146 3.02 -16.32 -29.60
N LEU A 147 3.38 -15.04 -29.73
CA LEU A 147 2.70 -14.15 -30.67
C LEU A 147 3.73 -13.69 -31.72
N THR A 148 4.18 -14.61 -32.57
CA THR A 148 4.80 -14.28 -33.85
C THR A 148 3.91 -14.83 -34.96
N ASP A 149 3.18 -13.89 -35.57
CA ASP A 149 2.60 -13.89 -36.91
C ASP A 149 2.30 -15.24 -37.57
N SER A 150 1.04 -15.63 -37.49
CA SER A 150 0.38 -16.23 -38.66
C SER A 150 -0.38 -15.11 -39.38
N GLN A 151 0.31 -14.39 -40.27
CA GLN A 151 -0.38 -13.70 -41.36
C GLN A 151 -0.38 -14.63 -42.57
N GLU A 152 -1.59 -15.11 -42.88
CA GLU A 152 -1.98 -15.65 -44.17
C GLU A 152 -1.72 -14.59 -45.26
N ASP A 153 -1.09 -14.98 -46.36
CA ASP A 153 -1.34 -14.35 -47.66
C ASP A 153 -1.67 -15.46 -48.66
N ASP A 154 -2.97 -15.72 -48.77
CA ASP A 154 -3.61 -16.42 -49.87
C ASP A 154 -3.59 -15.49 -51.10
N HIS A 155 -2.68 -15.76 -52.04
CA HIS A 155 -2.74 -15.21 -53.38
C HIS A 155 -2.97 -16.34 -54.38
N GLY A 156 -4.22 -16.77 -54.47
CA GLY A 156 -4.74 -17.49 -55.62
C GLY A 156 -4.62 -16.66 -56.91
N GLN A 157 -3.78 -17.13 -57.83
CA GLN A 157 -3.90 -16.84 -59.25
C GLN A 157 -5.01 -17.70 -59.87
N PRO A 158 -5.68 -17.15 -60.88
CA PRO A 158 -5.70 -17.82 -62.18
C PRO A 158 -5.02 -17.00 -63.28
#